data_AF-A0A1J5TRI8-F1
#
_entry.id   AF-A0A1J5TRI8-F1
#
_cell.length_a   1.000
_cell.length_b   1.000
_cell.length_c   1.000
_cell.angle_alpha   90.00
_cell.angle_beta   90.00
_cell.angle_gamma   90.00
#
_symmetry.space_group_name_H-M   'P 1'
#
loop_
_entity.id
_entity.type
_entity.pdbx_description
1 polymer ?
#
loop_
_entity_poly.entity_id
_entity_poly.type
_entity_poly.pdbx_seq_one_letter_code
_entity_poly.pdbx_strand_id
1 'polypeptide(L)'
;MQQTDDGMTEQAKKFHPVATDDAELWTLERRWYDGALLGHVEVLQRFAEKHRSRILEQAGSQPDDAQLTAALKSTIVKTGTLDAPSELRDQAREIKDEIWFRGERGDFDRSRIQLEWTERHAEAWRKWRLKEYLFVVDRCAHQLVRTLRPGATGTGR
;
A
#
# COMPACT_ATOMS: atom_id res chain seq x y z
N MET A 1 -37.77 31.05 1.97
CA MET A 1 -37.34 30.33 3.19
C MET A 1 -37.75 28.88 2.98
N GLN A 2 -36.88 27.87 2.91
CA GLN A 2 -35.61 27.67 3.60
C GLN A 2 -34.48 27.20 2.67
N GLN A 3 -33.28 27.69 2.95
CA GLN A 3 -32.00 27.04 2.65
C GLN A 3 -31.76 25.93 3.68
N THR A 4 -31.24 24.81 3.21
CA THR A 4 -30.34 23.88 3.91
C THR A 4 -29.45 23.35 2.79
N ASP A 5 -28.30 23.96 2.50
CA ASP A 5 -27.04 23.85 3.25
C ASP A 5 -26.74 22.39 3.63
N ASP A 6 -26.02 21.72 2.74
CA ASP A 6 -25.16 20.58 3.12
C ASP A 6 -23.98 20.55 2.14
N GLY A 7 -23.09 21.51 2.34
CA GLY A 7 -21.75 21.51 1.78
C GLY A 7 -20.94 20.34 2.34
N MET A 8 -21.17 19.12 1.82
CA MET A 8 -20.20 18.04 1.93
C MET A 8 -18.98 18.41 1.08
N THR A 9 -18.03 19.06 1.75
CA THR A 9 -16.61 19.24 1.39
C THR A 9 -16.16 18.54 0.12
N GLU A 10 -16.07 19.30 -0.97
CA GLU A 10 -15.36 18.94 -2.22
C GLU A 10 -13.89 18.53 -2.00
N GLN A 11 -13.34 18.75 -0.80
CA GLN A 11 -11.96 18.39 -0.46
C GLN A 11 -11.74 16.88 -0.28
N ALA A 12 -12.80 16.06 -0.18
CA ALA A 12 -12.68 14.60 -0.19
C ALA A 12 -12.41 14.00 -1.60
N LYS A 13 -12.48 14.80 -2.66
CA LYS A 13 -12.31 14.34 -4.06
C LYS A 13 -10.90 14.51 -4.66
N LYS A 14 -9.90 14.99 -3.90
CA LYS A 14 -8.56 15.30 -4.43
C LYS A 14 -7.41 14.47 -3.85
N PHE A 15 -7.63 13.17 -3.65
CA PHE A 15 -6.52 12.22 -3.51
C PHE A 15 -6.86 10.93 -4.26
N HIS A 16 -6.47 10.84 -5.53
CA HIS A 16 -6.45 9.57 -6.28
C HIS A 16 -5.00 9.08 -6.39
N PRO A 17 -4.44 8.43 -5.36
CA PRO A 17 -3.14 7.81 -5.49
C PRO A 17 -3.33 6.48 -6.24
N VAL A 18 -2.94 6.49 -7.52
CA VAL A 18 -3.00 5.35 -8.46
C VAL A 18 -4.44 4.87 -8.73
N ALA A 19 -5.02 5.31 -9.86
CA ALA A 19 -6.30 4.79 -10.32
C ALA A 19 -6.24 3.25 -10.36
N THR A 20 -7.23 2.61 -9.73
CA THR A 20 -7.42 1.17 -9.72
C THR A 20 -8.68 0.91 -10.52
N ASP A 21 -8.56 0.19 -11.63
CA ASP A 21 -9.73 -0.17 -12.43
C ASP A 21 -10.51 -1.34 -11.78
N ASP A 22 -11.69 -1.66 -12.31
CA ASP A 22 -12.56 -2.69 -11.74
C ASP A 22 -11.92 -4.09 -11.75
N ALA A 23 -11.07 -4.41 -12.73
CA ALA A 23 -10.40 -5.70 -12.83
C ALA A 23 -9.26 -5.82 -11.80
N GLU A 24 -8.52 -4.73 -11.61
CA GLU A 24 -7.51 -4.61 -10.57
C GLU A 24 -8.13 -4.67 -9.17
N LEU A 25 -9.26 -3.98 -8.96
CA LEU A 25 -9.99 -4.03 -7.71
C LEU A 25 -10.47 -5.46 -7.42
N TRP A 26 -11.07 -6.13 -8.41
CA TRP A 26 -11.49 -7.53 -8.26
C TRP A 26 -10.31 -8.45 -7.89
N THR A 27 -9.14 -8.21 -8.47
CA THR A 27 -7.91 -8.96 -8.15
C THR A 27 -7.47 -8.72 -6.70
N LEU A 28 -7.52 -7.48 -6.22
CA LEU A 28 -7.19 -7.12 -4.84
C LEU A 28 -8.19 -7.73 -3.84
N GLU A 29 -9.49 -7.67 -4.14
CA GLU A 29 -10.54 -8.32 -3.35
C GLU A 29 -10.27 -9.80 -3.21
N ARG A 30 -10.05 -10.50 -4.33
CA ARG A 30 -9.76 -11.94 -4.31
C ARG A 30 -8.54 -12.24 -3.44
N ARG A 31 -7.44 -11.52 -3.63
CA ARG A 31 -6.21 -11.73 -2.85
C ARG A 31 -6.39 -11.42 -1.36
N TRP A 32 -7.27 -10.49 -1.02
CA TRP A 32 -7.67 -10.23 0.36
C TRP A 32 -8.40 -11.42 0.97
N TYR A 33 -9.43 -11.94 0.30
CA TYR A 33 -10.19 -13.10 0.77
C TYR A 33 -9.36 -14.37 0.84
N ASP A 34 -8.42 -14.55 -0.08
CA ASP A 34 -7.45 -15.66 -0.10
C ASP A 34 -6.36 -15.51 0.98
N GLY A 35 -6.37 -14.41 1.76
CA GLY A 35 -5.40 -14.14 2.83
C GLY A 35 -4.02 -13.70 2.36
N ALA A 36 -3.80 -13.55 1.05
CA ALA A 36 -2.51 -13.21 0.45
C ALA A 36 -2.02 -11.79 0.79
N LEU A 37 -2.89 -10.92 1.32
CA LEU A 37 -2.54 -9.56 1.73
C LEU A 37 -2.41 -9.39 3.26
N LEU A 38 -2.61 -10.44 4.06
CA LEU A 38 -2.58 -10.34 5.52
C LEU A 38 -1.20 -9.92 6.05
N GLY A 39 -0.11 -10.37 5.40
CA GLY A 39 1.25 -9.96 5.76
C GLY A 39 1.50 -8.46 5.64
N HIS A 40 0.75 -7.76 4.79
CA HIS A 40 0.87 -6.31 4.63
C HIS A 40 0.31 -5.54 5.83
N VAL A 41 -0.61 -6.13 6.59
CA VAL A 41 -1.21 -5.47 7.78
C VAL A 41 -0.13 -5.16 8.81
N GLU A 42 0.73 -6.13 9.14
CA GLU A 42 1.83 -5.92 10.09
C GLU A 42 2.86 -4.92 9.58
N VAL A 43 3.18 -4.96 8.28
CA VAL A 43 4.08 -4.00 7.64
C VAL A 43 3.52 -2.58 7.79
N LEU A 44 2.22 -2.41 7.53
CA LEU A 44 1.53 -1.13 7.64
C LEU A 44 1.43 -0.63 9.08
N GLN A 45 1.23 -1.51 10.06
CA GLN A 45 1.26 -1.15 11.48
C GLN A 45 2.63 -0.63 11.90
N ARG A 46 3.70 -1.40 11.62
CA ARG A 46 5.09 -0.96 11.90
C ARG A 46 5.42 0.34 11.19
N PHE A 47 4.95 0.51 9.95
CA PHE A 47 5.13 1.74 9.19
C PHE A 47 4.41 2.93 9.85
N ALA A 48 3.14 2.75 10.23
CA ALA A 48 2.33 3.78 10.89
C ALA A 48 2.95 4.22 12.22
N GLU A 49 3.46 3.28 13.02
CA GLU A 49 4.19 3.57 14.26
C GLU A 49 5.48 4.35 13.99
N LYS A 50 6.33 3.85 13.08
CA LYS A 50 7.61 4.49 12.73
C LYS A 50 7.44 5.92 12.21
N HIS A 51 6.38 6.16 11.43
CA HIS A 51 6.12 7.46 10.80
C HIS A 51 5.04 8.28 11.51
N ARG A 52 4.65 7.88 12.73
CA ARG A 52 3.52 8.45 13.45
C ARG A 52 3.56 9.97 13.55
N SER A 53 4.69 10.54 13.98
CA SER A 53 4.81 12.00 14.16
C SER A 53 4.57 12.76 12.86
N ARG A 54 5.13 12.27 11.75
CA ARG A 54 4.95 12.86 10.42
C ARG A 54 3.50 12.75 9.94
N ILE A 55 2.85 11.61 10.19
CA ILE A 55 1.45 11.38 9.81
C ILE A 55 0.53 12.32 10.60
N LEU A 56 0.75 12.46 11.91
CA LEU A 56 -0.03 13.37 12.76
C LEU A 56 0.19 14.83 12.38
N GLU A 57 1.43 15.24 12.13
CA GLU A 57 1.76 16.59 11.65
C GLU A 57 1.04 16.91 10.34
N GLN A 58 1.02 15.96 9.40
CA GLN A 58 0.33 16.14 8.13
C GLN A 58 -1.21 16.18 8.30
N ALA A 59 -1.75 15.49 9.30
CA ALA A 59 -3.19 15.43 9.55
C ALA A 59 -3.73 16.68 10.30
N GLY A 60 -2.89 17.37 11.06
CA GLY A 60 -3.23 18.60 11.79
C GLY A 60 -3.53 18.37 13.28
N SER A 61 -4.03 19.40 13.97
CA SER A 61 -4.06 19.44 15.45
C SER A 61 -5.12 18.56 16.11
N GLN A 62 -6.18 18.16 15.41
CA GLN A 62 -7.24 17.27 15.93
C GLN A 62 -7.87 16.49 14.77
N PRO A 63 -7.12 15.58 14.14
CA PRO A 63 -7.58 14.94 12.93
C PRO A 63 -8.64 13.88 13.24
N ASP A 64 -9.68 13.83 12.42
CA ASP A 64 -10.60 12.70 12.39
C ASP A 64 -9.97 11.45 11.74
N ASP A 65 -10.70 10.33 11.74
CA ASP A 65 -10.20 9.07 11.20
C ASP A 65 -9.96 9.13 9.69
N ALA A 66 -10.75 9.91 8.95
CA ALA A 66 -10.60 10.08 7.51
C ALA A 66 -9.32 10.88 7.18
N GLN A 67 -9.06 11.95 7.94
CA GLN A 67 -7.86 12.77 7.83
C GLN A 67 -6.60 11.97 8.18
N LEU A 68 -6.64 11.17 9.26
CA LEU A 68 -5.53 10.28 9.62
C LEU A 68 -5.27 9.22 8.54
N THR A 69 -6.34 8.62 7.99
CA THR A 69 -6.23 7.65 6.90
C THR A 69 -5.64 8.28 5.64
N ALA A 70 -6.09 9.48 5.27
CA ALA A 70 -5.57 10.21 4.12
C ALA A 70 -4.08 10.59 4.31
N ALA A 71 -3.70 11.05 5.50
CA ALA A 71 -2.31 11.36 5.83
C ALA A 71 -1.41 10.12 5.80
N LEU A 72 -1.89 8.98 6.30
CA LEU A 72 -1.20 7.69 6.21
C LEU A 72 -0.98 7.28 4.76
N LYS A 73 -2.05 7.25 3.94
CA LYS A 73 -1.96 6.93 2.50
C LYS A 73 -0.97 7.83 1.77
N SER A 74 -1.04 9.13 2.02
CA SER A 74 -0.11 10.10 1.44
C SER A 74 1.35 9.82 1.83
N THR A 75 1.59 9.44 3.09
CA THR A 75 2.93 9.09 3.57
C THR A 75 3.44 7.80 2.91
N ILE A 76 2.58 6.80 2.73
CA ILE A 76 2.89 5.55 2.02
C ILE A 76 3.29 5.84 0.58
N VAL A 77 2.49 6.64 -0.14
CA VAL A 77 2.78 7.02 -1.54
C VAL A 77 4.12 7.74 -1.67
N LYS A 78 4.44 8.64 -0.74
CA LYS A 78 5.73 9.35 -0.73
C LYS A 78 6.91 8.44 -0.43
N THR A 79 6.71 7.37 0.34
CA THR A 79 7.78 6.40 0.65
C THR A 79 7.94 5.34 -0.45
N GLY A 80 6.85 4.89 -1.06
CA GLY A 80 6.84 3.88 -2.12
C GLY A 80 6.99 2.45 -1.60
N THR A 81 8.20 2.06 -1.22
CA THR A 81 8.52 0.69 -0.75
C THR A 81 8.55 0.65 0.79
N LEU A 82 7.74 -0.25 1.36
CA LEU A 82 7.58 -0.35 2.82
C LEU A 82 8.32 -1.55 3.42
N ASP A 83 8.44 -2.65 2.65
CA ASP A 83 9.16 -3.86 3.06
C ASP A 83 10.09 -4.32 1.92
N ALA A 84 11.19 -3.58 1.75
CA ALA A 84 12.17 -3.88 0.70
C ALA A 84 12.67 -5.33 0.73
N PRO A 85 12.99 -5.94 1.89
CA PRO A 85 13.38 -7.35 1.93
C PRO A 85 12.33 -8.30 1.35
N SER A 86 11.05 -8.13 1.70
CA SER A 86 9.99 -9.00 1.18
C SER A 86 9.71 -8.75 -0.31
N GLU A 87 9.66 -7.49 -0.71
CA GLU A 87 9.48 -7.10 -2.11
C GLU A 87 10.61 -7.64 -3.01
N LEU A 88 11.87 -7.57 -2.56
CA LEU A 88 13.01 -8.12 -3.29
C LEU A 88 12.98 -9.64 -3.36
N ARG A 89 12.52 -10.33 -2.31
CA ARG A 89 12.35 -11.79 -2.35
C ARG A 89 11.28 -12.21 -3.34
N ASP A 90 10.15 -11.51 -3.39
CA ASP A 90 9.10 -11.77 -4.36
C ASP A 90 9.61 -11.55 -5.79
N GLN A 91 10.26 -10.41 -6.07
CA GLN A 91 10.84 -10.14 -7.40
C GLN A 91 11.88 -11.19 -7.79
N ALA A 92 12.73 -11.62 -6.85
CA ALA A 92 13.72 -12.65 -7.11
C ALA A 92 13.09 -14.03 -7.42
N ARG A 93 11.90 -14.33 -6.90
CA ARG A 93 11.15 -15.54 -7.27
C ARG A 93 10.65 -15.41 -8.71
N GLU A 94 9.98 -14.32 -9.06
CA GLU A 94 9.45 -14.12 -10.42
C GLU A 94 10.55 -14.15 -11.49
N ILE A 95 11.71 -13.54 -11.20
CA ILE A 95 12.87 -13.58 -12.10
C ILE A 95 13.38 -15.01 -12.28
N LYS A 96 13.38 -15.83 -11.21
CA LYS A 96 13.78 -17.25 -11.31
C LYS A 96 12.80 -18.05 -12.15
N ASP A 97 11.52 -17.78 -12.00
CA ASP A 97 10.47 -18.46 -12.76
C ASP A 97 10.57 -18.11 -14.25
N GLU A 98 10.83 -16.84 -14.59
CA GLU A 98 11.10 -16.38 -15.96
C GLU A 98 12.35 -17.05 -16.55
N ILE A 99 13.45 -17.13 -15.78
CA ILE A 99 14.68 -17.82 -16.20
C ILE A 99 14.38 -19.29 -16.50
N TRP A 100 13.62 -19.97 -15.64
CA TRP A 100 13.27 -21.37 -15.84
C TRP A 100 12.45 -21.57 -17.12
N PHE A 101 11.39 -20.77 -17.29
CA PHE A 101 10.50 -20.84 -18.45
C PHE A 101 11.21 -20.56 -19.78
N ARG A 102 12.12 -19.58 -19.81
CA ARG A 102 12.94 -19.30 -21.00
C ARG A 102 14.01 -20.36 -21.24
N GLY A 103 14.55 -20.95 -20.18
CA GLY A 103 15.43 -22.10 -20.24
C GLY A 103 14.78 -23.30 -20.93
N GLU A 104 13.50 -23.58 -20.66
CA GLU A 104 12.73 -24.61 -21.38
C GLU A 104 12.63 -24.35 -22.89
N ARG A 105 12.82 -23.09 -23.31
CA ARG A 105 12.79 -22.64 -24.71
C ARG A 105 14.18 -22.47 -25.31
N GLY A 106 15.24 -22.86 -24.59
CA GLY A 106 16.62 -22.83 -25.05
C GLY A 106 17.39 -21.53 -24.78
N ASP A 107 16.83 -20.60 -24.01
CA ASP A 107 17.51 -19.38 -23.61
C ASP A 107 18.06 -19.50 -22.18
N PHE A 108 19.37 -19.62 -22.06
CA PHE A 108 20.07 -19.87 -20.78
C PHE A 108 20.86 -18.66 -20.27
N ASP A 109 20.78 -17.50 -20.93
CA ASP A 109 21.48 -16.29 -20.50
C ASP A 109 20.72 -15.61 -19.34
N ARG A 110 20.99 -16.10 -18.13
CA ARG A 110 20.33 -15.66 -16.90
C ARG A 110 20.48 -14.16 -16.64
N SER A 111 21.67 -13.61 -16.91
CA SER A 111 21.97 -12.20 -16.65
C SER A 111 21.16 -11.28 -17.57
N ARG A 112 21.09 -11.63 -18.86
CA ARG A 112 20.26 -10.90 -19.82
C ARG A 112 18.78 -11.02 -19.49
N ILE A 113 18.28 -12.22 -19.17
CA ILE A 113 16.87 -12.43 -18.80
C ILE A 113 16.50 -11.59 -17.56
N GLN A 114 17.35 -11.57 -16.54
CA GLN A 114 17.12 -10.77 -15.34
C GLN A 114 17.05 -9.27 -15.65
N LEU A 115 17.96 -8.76 -16.50
CA LEU A 115 17.96 -7.35 -16.92
C LEU A 115 16.67 -7.02 -17.68
N GLU A 116 16.32 -7.82 -18.69
CA GLU A 116 15.12 -7.63 -19.49
C GLU A 116 13.84 -7.70 -18.64
N TRP A 117 13.77 -8.63 -17.70
CA TRP A 117 12.62 -8.74 -16.79
C TRP A 117 12.52 -7.48 -15.93
N THR A 118 13.63 -7.01 -15.37
CA THR A 118 13.67 -5.81 -14.52
C THR A 118 13.22 -4.58 -15.29
N GLU A 119 13.74 -4.38 -16.51
CA GLU A 119 13.38 -3.26 -17.38
C GLU A 119 11.89 -3.25 -17.73
N ARG A 120 11.29 -4.43 -17.97
CA ARG A 120 9.89 -4.54 -18.37
C ARG A 120 8.90 -4.48 -17.21
N HIS A 121 9.26 -5.06 -16.06
CA HIS A 121 8.28 -5.38 -15.01
C HIS A 121 8.49 -4.63 -13.70
N ALA A 122 9.69 -4.12 -13.39
CA ALA A 122 9.97 -3.56 -12.07
C ALA A 122 9.10 -2.34 -11.72
N GLU A 123 8.80 -1.48 -12.70
CA GLU A 123 7.93 -0.32 -12.47
C GLU A 123 6.48 -0.73 -12.20
N ALA A 124 5.91 -1.59 -13.06
CA ALA A 124 4.57 -2.11 -12.90
C ALA A 124 4.41 -2.86 -11.56
N TRP A 125 5.44 -3.62 -11.17
CA TRP A 125 5.50 -4.30 -9.88
C TRP A 125 5.40 -3.34 -8.70
N ARG A 126 6.22 -2.28 -8.68
CA ARG A 126 6.19 -1.27 -7.60
C ARG A 126 4.85 -0.56 -7.54
N LYS A 127 4.27 -0.21 -8.69
CA LYS A 127 2.92 0.39 -8.77
C LYS A 127 1.86 -0.55 -8.20
N TRP A 128 1.91 -1.83 -8.55
CA TRP A 128 0.98 -2.82 -8.05
C TRP A 128 1.12 -3.02 -6.53
N ARG A 129 2.35 -3.12 -6.03
CA ARG A 129 2.62 -3.23 -4.58
C ARG A 129 2.09 -2.04 -3.80
N LEU A 130 2.21 -0.83 -4.34
CA LEU A 130 1.62 0.37 -3.74
C LEU A 130 0.08 0.27 -3.69
N LYS A 131 -0.58 -0.23 -4.75
CA LYS A 131 -2.04 -0.46 -4.74
C LYS A 131 -2.44 -1.45 -3.65
N GLU A 132 -1.70 -2.55 -3.48
CA GLU A 132 -1.95 -3.51 -2.41
C GLU A 132 -1.90 -2.85 -1.03
N TYR A 133 -0.87 -2.04 -0.75
CA TYR A 133 -0.78 -1.32 0.52
C TYR A 133 -1.95 -0.37 0.74
N LEU A 134 -2.32 0.41 -0.28
CA LEU A 134 -3.43 1.36 -0.18
C LEU A 134 -4.77 0.65 0.03
N PHE A 135 -4.98 -0.48 -0.66
CA PHE A 135 -6.16 -1.31 -0.49
C PHE A 135 -6.26 -1.86 0.95
N VAL A 136 -5.15 -2.37 1.49
CA VAL A 136 -5.12 -2.88 2.88
C VAL A 136 -5.36 -1.76 3.89
N VAL A 137 -4.87 -0.54 3.63
CA VAL A 137 -5.19 0.62 4.46
C VAL A 137 -6.69 0.87 4.52
N ASP A 138 -7.40 0.81 3.39
CA ASP A 138 -8.85 0.99 3.36
C ASP A 138 -9.59 -0.10 4.14
N ARG A 139 -9.18 -1.35 3.98
CA ARG A 139 -9.77 -2.49 4.70
C ARG A 139 -9.51 -2.47 6.20
N CYS A 140 -8.37 -1.94 6.62
CA CYS A 140 -7.95 -1.92 8.02
C CYS A 140 -7.92 -0.50 8.63
N ALA A 141 -8.62 0.47 8.04
CA ALA A 141 -8.51 1.88 8.39
C ALA A 141 -8.70 2.12 9.90
N HIS A 142 -9.77 1.57 10.48
CA HIS A 142 -10.06 1.68 11.91
C HIS A 142 -8.91 1.15 12.79
N GLN A 143 -8.31 0.00 12.44
CA GLN A 143 -7.20 -0.57 13.21
C GLN A 143 -5.93 0.27 13.11
N LEU A 144 -5.59 0.72 11.89
CA LEU A 144 -4.39 1.53 11.64
C LEU A 144 -4.50 2.91 12.28
N VAL A 145 -5.68 3.54 12.19
CA VAL A 145 -5.94 4.85 12.81
C VAL A 145 -5.84 4.79 14.34
N ARG A 146 -6.33 3.71 14.96
CA ARG A 146 -6.15 3.50 16.41
C ARG A 146 -4.68 3.49 16.84
N THR A 147 -3.78 3.00 15.98
CA THR A 147 -2.33 2.99 16.23
C THR A 147 -1.76 4.42 16.20
N LEU A 148 -2.35 5.31 15.39
CA LEU A 148 -1.91 6.70 15.25
C LEU A 148 -2.41 7.59 16.41
N ARG A 149 -3.62 7.36 16.90
CA ARG A 149 -4.25 8.20 17.95
C ARG A 149 -3.43 8.19 19.27
N PRO A 150 -3.18 9.35 19.89
CA PRO A 150 -2.60 9.44 21.23
C PRO A 150 -3.48 8.72 22.25
N GLY A 151 -2.96 7.71 22.97
CA GLY A 151 -3.67 7.08 24.09
C GLY A 151 -4.08 5.61 23.93
N ALA A 152 -3.73 4.90 22.85
CA ALA A 152 -4.00 3.46 22.71
C ALA A 152 -2.96 2.54 23.37
N THR A 153 -2.00 3.09 24.13
CA THR A 153 -1.11 2.33 25.02
C THR A 153 -1.53 2.60 26.46
N GLY A 154 -2.31 1.70 27.06
CA GLY A 154 -2.29 1.55 28.52
C GLY A 154 -0.82 1.34 28.93
N THR A 155 -0.23 2.13 29.82
CA THR A 155 -0.38 1.95 31.28
C THR A 155 -0.75 0.51 31.64
N GLY A 156 0.26 -0.32 31.89
CA GLY A 156 0.04 -1.71 32.27
C GLY A 156 1.26 -2.62 32.29
N ARG A 157 2.39 -2.19 32.88
CA ARG A 157 3.20 -2.96 33.84
C ARG A 157 4.38 -2.13 34.34
#